data_AF-A0A7L1KPT8-F1
#
_entry.id   AF-A0A7L1KPT8-F1
#
_cell.length_a   1.000
_cell.length_b   1.000
_cell.length_c   1.000
_cell.angle_alpha   90.00
_cell.angle_beta   90.00
_cell.angle_gamma   90.00
#
_symmetry.space_group_name_H-M   'P 1'
#
loop_
_entity.id
_entity.type
_entity.pdbx_description
1 polymer ?
#
loop_
_entity_poly.entity_id
_entity_poly.type
_entity_poly.pdbx_seq_one_letter_code
_entity_poly.pdbx_strand_id
1 'polypeptide(L)'
;CPAPPKTKFADATAETYPLGTKLYYECDRGYTRRVGHYPGIWCQSIQQVASWVYKKFECIDEKILFSTAPTMELDLTQKPERITQSPAPQKQENLSEFNQKDFCGPPKTIPHASLSLNKQYYVGQVLHFKCQSGYDKRSPISGTSTCKKVNGKIIWTSLDMQCTNDS
;
A
#
# COMPACT_ATOMS: atom_id res chain seq x y z
N CYS A 1 -16.57 -0.68 -7.00
CA CYS A 1 -16.43 -1.73 -8.03
C CYS A 1 -16.74 -3.07 -7.39
N PRO A 2 -17.22 -4.06 -8.16
CA PRO A 2 -17.38 -5.42 -7.64
C PRO A 2 -16.02 -6.00 -7.24
N ALA A 3 -16.03 -7.19 -6.64
CA ALA A 3 -14.80 -7.92 -6.39
C ALA A 3 -13.98 -8.07 -7.70
N PRO A 4 -12.65 -7.89 -7.65
CA PRO A 4 -11.81 -7.98 -8.83
C PRO A 4 -11.82 -9.39 -9.42
N PRO A 5 -11.52 -9.53 -10.72
CA PRO A 5 -11.36 -10.83 -11.35
C PRO A 5 -10.29 -11.64 -10.59
N LYS A 6 -10.53 -12.94 -10.45
CA LYS A 6 -9.59 -13.87 -9.81
C LYS A 6 -8.77 -14.55 -10.89
N THR A 7 -7.45 -14.40 -10.82
CA THR A 7 -6.50 -15.19 -11.59
C THR A 7 -5.86 -16.22 -10.66
N LYS A 8 -5.75 -17.48 -11.11
CA LYS A 8 -5.09 -18.52 -10.32
C LYS A 8 -3.61 -18.16 -10.15
N PHE A 9 -3.10 -18.34 -8.94
CA PHE A 9 -1.69 -18.12 -8.59
C PHE A 9 -1.21 -16.68 -8.87
N ALA A 10 -2.11 -15.70 -8.73
CA ALA A 10 -1.79 -14.29 -8.89
C ALA A 10 -2.38 -13.45 -7.76
N ASP A 11 -1.59 -12.49 -7.30
CA ASP A 11 -2.00 -11.48 -6.32
C ASP A 11 -2.29 -10.15 -7.03
N ALA A 12 -3.32 -9.45 -6.58
CA ALA A 12 -3.71 -8.14 -7.12
C ALA A 12 -3.30 -7.02 -6.17
N THR A 13 -2.60 -6.01 -6.67
CA THR A 13 -2.21 -4.81 -5.94
C THR A 13 -2.79 -3.58 -6.62
N ALA A 14 -3.25 -2.58 -5.85
CA ALA A 14 -3.74 -1.34 -6.43
C ALA A 14 -2.59 -0.35 -6.69
N GLU A 15 -2.50 0.14 -7.92
CA GLU A 15 -1.51 1.14 -8.34
C GLU A 15 -2.00 2.57 -8.13
N THR A 16 -3.30 2.81 -8.32
CA THR A 16 -3.91 4.14 -8.22
C THR A 16 -5.11 4.14 -7.28
N TYR A 17 -5.29 5.25 -6.57
CA TYR A 17 -6.36 5.43 -5.59
C TYR A 17 -7.00 6.79 -5.82
N PRO A 18 -8.30 6.88 -6.11
CA PRO A 18 -8.93 8.17 -6.38
C PRO A 18 -9.00 9.03 -5.12
N LEU A 19 -9.14 10.33 -5.32
CA LEU A 19 -9.41 11.30 -4.25
C LEU A 19 -10.54 10.82 -3.32
N GLY A 20 -10.35 11.04 -2.01
CA GLY A 20 -11.28 10.62 -0.97
C GLY A 20 -11.12 9.17 -0.50
N THR A 21 -10.30 8.36 -1.17
CA THR A 21 -9.97 6.99 -0.70
C THR A 21 -9.39 7.04 0.71
N LYS A 22 -9.86 6.16 1.60
CA LYS A 22 -9.35 6.00 2.97
C LYS A 22 -8.80 4.59 3.15
N LEU A 23 -7.57 4.48 3.61
CA LEU A 23 -6.92 3.22 3.95
C LEU A 23 -6.45 3.25 5.41
N TYR A 24 -6.20 2.08 5.97
CA TYR A 24 -5.73 1.93 7.35
C TYR A 24 -4.56 0.96 7.37
N TYR A 25 -3.51 1.30 8.11
CA TYR A 25 -2.47 0.33 8.44
C TYR A 25 -2.86 -0.51 9.64
N GLU A 26 -2.48 -1.78 9.59
CA GLU A 26 -2.55 -2.73 10.69
C GLU A 26 -1.13 -3.17 11.02
N CYS A 27 -0.81 -3.27 12.31
CA CYS A 27 0.50 -3.74 12.72
C CYS A 27 0.60 -5.25 12.48
N ASP A 28 1.78 -5.68 12.05
CA ASP A 28 2.08 -7.09 11.84
C ASP A 28 2.11 -7.83 13.19
N ARG A 29 1.95 -9.15 13.15
CA ARG A 29 1.89 -10.00 14.34
C ARG A 29 3.14 -9.80 15.24
N GLY A 30 2.92 -9.56 16.53
CA GLY A 30 3.97 -9.29 17.52
C GLY A 30 4.30 -7.81 17.69
N TYR A 31 3.65 -6.95 16.92
CA TYR A 31 3.73 -5.50 17.05
C TYR A 31 2.34 -4.92 17.30
N THR A 32 2.31 -3.83 18.05
CA THR A 32 1.08 -3.10 18.31
C THR A 32 1.25 -1.61 18.05
N ARG A 33 0.13 -0.96 17.77
CA ARG A 33 0.10 0.47 17.46
C ARG A 33 0.49 1.27 18.72
N ARG A 34 1.43 2.19 18.57
CA ARG A 34 1.79 3.13 19.64
C ARG A 34 0.57 3.95 20.09
N VAL A 35 0.38 4.08 21.39
CA VAL A 35 -0.76 4.80 21.98
C VAL A 35 -0.81 6.24 21.44
N GLY A 36 -2.00 6.72 21.08
CA GLY A 36 -2.22 8.05 20.51
C GLY A 36 -1.90 8.21 19.02
N HIS A 37 -1.33 7.19 18.36
CA HIS A 37 -1.06 7.24 16.92
C HIS A 37 -2.29 6.84 16.08
N TYR A 38 -2.46 7.42 14.88
CA TYR A 38 -3.63 7.16 14.02
C TYR A 38 -3.23 6.35 12.77
N PRO A 39 -3.83 5.17 12.53
CA PRO A 39 -3.45 4.29 11.43
C PRO A 39 -4.00 4.70 10.06
N GLY A 40 -4.96 5.62 10.02
CA GLY A 40 -5.65 5.98 8.79
C GLY A 40 -4.88 6.97 7.92
N ILE A 41 -4.95 6.75 6.62
CA ILE A 41 -4.48 7.67 5.58
C ILE A 41 -5.62 7.95 4.61
N TRP A 42 -5.58 9.10 3.95
CA TRP A 42 -6.56 9.42 2.91
C TRP A 42 -5.94 10.15 1.73
N CYS A 43 -6.45 9.85 0.54
CA CYS A 43 -6.02 10.49 -0.70
C CYS A 43 -6.71 11.85 -0.82
N GLN A 44 -5.94 12.93 -0.93
CA GLN A 44 -6.45 14.30 -0.99
C GLN A 44 -5.72 15.13 -2.06
N SER A 45 -6.40 16.11 -2.64
CA SER A 45 -5.75 17.10 -3.51
C SER A 45 -5.02 18.13 -2.65
N ILE A 46 -3.70 18.19 -2.78
CA ILE A 46 -2.81 19.14 -2.12
C ILE A 46 -2.13 19.94 -3.24
N GLN A 47 -2.35 21.26 -3.29
CA GLN A 47 -1.78 22.12 -4.33
C GLN A 47 -2.07 21.59 -5.76
N GLN A 48 -3.30 21.12 -6.00
CA GLN A 48 -3.74 20.52 -7.27
C GLN A 48 -3.09 19.17 -7.65
N VAL A 49 -2.38 18.53 -6.73
CA VAL A 49 -1.81 17.19 -6.92
C VAL A 49 -2.45 16.23 -5.91
N ALA A 50 -2.89 15.06 -6.36
CA ALA A 50 -3.37 14.02 -5.46
C ALA A 50 -2.21 13.45 -4.65
N SER A 51 -2.34 13.48 -3.33
CA SER A 51 -1.31 13.03 -2.41
C SER A 51 -1.93 12.39 -1.17
N TRP A 52 -1.22 11.39 -0.63
CA TRP A 52 -1.61 10.75 0.62
C TRP A 52 -1.35 11.67 1.80
N VAL A 53 -2.37 11.88 2.63
CA VAL A 53 -2.22 12.55 3.91
C VAL A 53 -1.96 11.52 4.99
N TYR A 54 -0.83 11.69 5.68
CA TYR A 54 -0.40 10.84 6.78
C TYR A 54 -0.56 11.56 8.11
N LYS A 55 -0.92 10.80 9.15
CA LYS A 55 -0.72 11.19 10.55
C LYS A 55 0.42 10.37 11.15
N LYS A 56 0.85 10.75 12.35
CA LYS A 56 1.86 9.99 13.08
C LYS A 56 1.34 8.57 13.36
N PHE A 57 2.07 7.59 12.83
CA PHE A 57 1.77 6.16 12.96
C PHE A 57 3.06 5.37 13.11
N GLU A 58 3.05 4.42 14.05
CA GLU A 58 4.21 3.60 14.42
C GLU A 58 3.70 2.31 15.08
N CYS A 59 4.31 1.19 14.70
CA CYS A 59 4.11 -0.10 15.34
C CYS A 59 5.33 -0.39 16.23
N ILE A 60 5.09 -0.72 17.49
CA ILE A 60 6.09 -1.03 18.49
C ILE A 60 5.99 -2.50 18.89
N ASP A 61 7.13 -3.12 19.21
CA ASP A 61 7.16 -4.51 19.68
C ASP A 61 6.31 -4.62 20.96
N GLU A 62 5.40 -5.59 20.99
CA GLU A 62 4.52 -5.83 22.15
C GLU A 62 5.32 -6.04 23.44
N LYS A 63 6.53 -6.60 23.36
CA LYS A 63 7.41 -6.85 24.51
C LYS A 63 7.81 -5.55 25.23
N ILE A 64 7.91 -4.43 24.51
CA ILE A 64 8.22 -3.12 25.11
C ILE A 64 7.09 -2.66 26.05
N LEU A 65 5.84 -3.06 25.76
CA LEU A 65 4.70 -2.77 26.64
C LEU A 65 4.63 -3.70 27.85
N PHE A 66 5.09 -4.95 27.71
CA PHE A 66 5.17 -5.89 28.83
C PHE A 66 6.38 -5.64 29.75
N SER A 67 7.35 -4.81 29.33
CA SER A 67 8.51 -4.44 30.14
C SER A 67 8.28 -3.25 31.10
N THR A 68 7.04 -2.84 31.38
CA THR A 68 6.74 -1.96 32.53
C THR A 68 6.94 -2.68 33.87
N ALA A 69 8.20 -2.94 34.21
CA ALA A 69 8.70 -2.92 35.59
C ALA A 69 9.13 -1.48 35.93
N PRO A 70 9.04 -1.03 37.19
CA PRO A 70 9.25 0.37 37.54
C PRO A 70 10.70 0.78 37.29
N THR A 71 10.83 2.03 36.85
CA THR A 71 12.02 2.88 36.68
C THR A 71 13.33 2.29 37.22
N MET A 72 14.23 1.91 36.31
CA MET A 72 15.66 2.12 36.53
C MET A 72 16.16 2.97 35.38
N GLU A 73 16.68 4.14 35.73
CA GLU A 73 17.55 4.93 34.87
C GLU A 73 18.65 4.01 34.33
N LEU A 74 18.61 3.72 33.03
CA LEU A 74 19.83 3.32 32.32
C LEU A 74 20.32 4.55 31.58
N ASP A 75 21.28 5.22 32.20
CA ASP A 75 22.31 5.96 31.50
C ASP A 75 23.00 4.99 30.52
N LEU A 76 22.45 4.89 29.31
CA LEU A 76 23.15 4.34 28.17
C LEU A 76 23.78 5.50 27.43
N THR A 77 25.00 5.84 27.84
CA THR A 77 25.96 6.55 27.02
C THR A 77 26.23 5.72 25.77
N GLN A 78 25.38 5.84 24.75
CA GLN A 78 25.65 5.36 23.40
C GLN A 78 25.77 6.56 22.47
N LYS A 79 27.04 6.91 22.26
CA LYS A 79 27.66 7.56 21.10
C LYS A 79 26.71 7.79 19.91
N PRO A 80 26.63 9.01 19.34
CA PRO A 80 25.86 9.26 18.13
C PRO A 80 26.48 8.46 16.98
N GLU A 81 25.85 7.35 16.60
CA GLU A 81 26.14 6.71 15.34
C GLU A 81 25.63 7.62 14.22
N ARG A 82 26.63 8.19 13.54
CA ARG A 82 26.60 8.88 12.26
C ARG A 82 25.35 8.55 11.46
N ILE A 83 24.49 9.56 11.29
CA ILE A 83 23.42 9.63 10.30
C ILE A 83 24.04 9.35 8.93
N THR A 84 24.02 8.09 8.50
CA THR A 84 24.24 7.75 7.10
C THR A 84 22.94 8.07 6.38
N GLN A 85 22.96 9.25 5.76
CA GLN A 85 22.14 9.72 4.66
C GLN A 85 20.93 8.85 4.32
N SER A 86 19.74 9.40 4.61
CA SER A 86 18.47 9.05 3.96
C SER A 86 18.68 8.63 2.51
N PRO A 87 18.13 7.48 2.09
CA PRO A 87 17.89 7.27 0.68
C PRO A 87 16.97 8.39 0.20
N ALA A 88 17.39 9.07 -0.88
CA ALA A 88 16.61 10.07 -1.60
C ALA A 88 15.17 9.59 -1.85
N PRO A 89 14.19 10.50 -1.97
CA PRO A 89 12.83 10.13 -2.35
C PRO A 89 12.90 9.29 -3.63
N GLN A 90 12.38 8.06 -3.55
CA GLN A 90 12.26 7.20 -4.72
C GLN A 90 11.44 7.94 -5.75
N LYS A 91 12.13 8.34 -6.82
CA LYS A 91 11.58 8.95 -8.02
C LYS A 91 10.44 8.05 -8.50
N GLN A 92 9.20 8.51 -8.34
CA GLN A 92 8.04 7.89 -8.97
C GLN A 92 8.33 7.80 -10.46
N GLU A 93 8.47 6.58 -10.96
CA GLU A 93 8.50 6.35 -12.41
C GLU A 93 7.21 6.89 -13.00
N ASN A 94 7.35 7.59 -14.13
CA ASN A 94 6.37 8.49 -14.75
C ASN A 94 4.94 7.94 -14.79
N LEU A 95 4.16 8.17 -13.74
CA LEU A 95 2.72 8.25 -13.85
C LEU A 95 2.46 9.55 -14.63
N SER A 96 2.01 9.41 -15.89
CA SER A 96 1.69 10.53 -16.78
C SER A 96 1.13 11.71 -16.00
N GLU A 97 1.71 12.90 -16.16
CA GLU A 97 1.44 14.13 -15.40
C GLU A 97 -0.06 14.45 -15.23
N PHE A 98 -0.89 13.97 -16.16
CA PHE A 98 -2.35 14.07 -16.12
C PHE A 98 -3.04 13.24 -15.01
N ASN A 99 -2.52 12.05 -14.69
CA ASN A 99 -3.12 11.13 -13.71
C ASN A 99 -2.78 11.50 -12.25
N GLN A 100 -1.74 12.32 -12.02
CA GLN A 100 -1.32 12.70 -10.68
C GLN A 100 -2.29 13.68 -9.98
N LYS A 101 -3.20 14.34 -10.70
CA LYS A 101 -4.16 15.28 -10.10
C LYS A 101 -5.34 14.60 -9.42
N ASP A 102 -5.75 13.45 -9.97
CA ASP A 102 -6.99 12.77 -9.58
C ASP A 102 -6.75 11.49 -8.77
N PHE A 103 -5.52 10.95 -8.83
CA PHE A 103 -5.18 9.68 -8.19
C PHE A 103 -3.89 9.76 -7.39
N CYS A 104 -3.95 9.29 -6.15
CA CYS A 104 -2.76 8.96 -5.40
C CYS A 104 -2.16 7.65 -5.93
N GLY A 105 -0.83 7.55 -5.93
CA GLY A 105 -0.13 6.29 -6.18
C GLY A 105 -0.23 5.32 -4.99
N PRO A 106 0.58 4.24 -4.96
CA PRO A 106 0.67 3.37 -3.79
C PRO A 106 1.12 4.17 -2.55
N PRO A 107 0.48 3.97 -1.38
CA PRO A 107 0.95 4.61 -0.16
C PRO A 107 2.30 4.02 0.27
N LYS A 108 3.06 4.76 1.07
CA LYS A 108 4.38 4.33 1.53
C LYS A 108 4.29 3.07 2.39
N THR A 109 5.36 2.29 2.44
CA THR A 109 5.45 1.19 3.43
C THR A 109 5.74 1.75 4.82
N ILE A 110 5.25 1.06 5.85
CA ILE A 110 5.54 1.38 7.25
C ILE A 110 6.13 0.12 7.89
N PRO A 111 7.24 0.24 8.64
CA PRO A 111 7.85 -0.93 9.31
C PRO A 111 6.84 -1.64 10.20
N HIS A 112 6.82 -2.97 10.10
CA HIS A 112 5.95 -3.84 10.89
C HIS A 112 4.46 -3.52 10.73
N ALA A 113 4.06 -3.04 9.55
CA ALA A 113 2.68 -2.76 9.25
C ALA A 113 2.33 -3.06 7.79
N SER A 114 1.11 -3.51 7.60
CA SER A 114 0.50 -3.78 6.30
C SER A 114 -0.80 -2.98 6.15
N LEU A 115 -1.20 -2.70 4.91
CA LEU A 115 -2.51 -2.09 4.67
C LEU A 115 -3.61 -3.10 4.97
N SER A 116 -4.60 -2.68 5.75
CA SER A 116 -5.82 -3.43 5.99
C SER A 116 -6.46 -3.81 4.65
N LEU A 117 -6.86 -5.07 4.51
CA LEU A 117 -7.54 -5.63 3.33
C LEU A 117 -8.99 -5.12 3.26
N ASN A 118 -9.19 -3.81 3.23
CA ASN A 118 -10.50 -3.25 3.00
C ASN A 118 -10.80 -3.37 1.50
N LYS A 119 -11.62 -4.35 1.11
CA LYS A 119 -11.91 -4.75 -0.28
C LYS A 119 -12.79 -3.74 -1.04
N GLN A 120 -12.71 -2.46 -0.69
CA GLN A 120 -13.47 -1.41 -1.34
C GLN A 120 -12.66 -0.87 -2.52
N TYR A 121 -13.17 -1.11 -3.72
CA TYR A 121 -12.55 -0.66 -4.96
C TYR A 121 -13.35 0.47 -5.60
N TYR A 122 -12.67 1.43 -6.19
CA TYR A 122 -13.27 2.66 -6.71
C TYR A 122 -13.18 2.75 -8.24
N VAL A 123 -14.10 3.48 -8.87
CA VAL A 123 -14.05 3.72 -10.32
C VAL A 123 -12.78 4.50 -10.65
N GLY A 124 -12.08 4.11 -11.73
CA GLY A 124 -10.77 4.65 -12.12
C GLY A 124 -9.58 3.94 -11.47
N GLN A 125 -9.81 3.11 -10.45
CA GLN A 125 -8.75 2.34 -9.80
C GLN A 125 -8.15 1.30 -10.75
N VAL A 126 -6.82 1.24 -10.80
CA VAL A 126 -6.04 0.27 -11.56
C VAL A 126 -5.45 -0.76 -10.60
N LEU A 127 -5.66 -2.04 -10.90
CA LEU A 127 -5.02 -3.17 -10.23
C LEU A 127 -3.95 -3.75 -11.13
N HIS A 128 -2.79 -4.07 -10.55
CA HIS A 128 -1.73 -4.87 -11.13
C HIS A 128 -1.76 -6.27 -10.55
N PHE A 129 -1.73 -7.27 -11.41
CA PHE A 129 -1.72 -8.68 -11.07
C PHE A 129 -0.31 -9.21 -11.29
N LYS A 130 0.25 -9.78 -10.23
CA LYS A 130 1.57 -10.41 -10.24
C LYS A 130 1.43 -11.89 -9.91
N CYS A 131 2.10 -12.75 -10.66
CA CYS A 131 2.15 -14.16 -10.33
C CYS A 131 2.84 -14.37 -8.97
N GLN A 132 2.30 -15.31 -8.21
CA GLN A 132 2.90 -15.77 -6.96
C GLN A 132 4.24 -16.45 -7.25
N SER A 133 5.12 -16.48 -6.25
CA SER A 133 6.42 -17.15 -6.36
C SER A 133 6.27 -18.60 -6.82
N GLY A 134 7.07 -19.00 -7.81
CA GLY A 134 7.00 -20.34 -8.43
C GLY A 134 6.01 -20.47 -9.58
N TYR A 135 5.41 -19.36 -10.03
CA TYR A 135 4.57 -19.33 -11.23
C TYR A 135 5.00 -18.20 -12.15
N ASP A 136 5.03 -18.49 -13.45
CA ASP A 136 5.41 -17.54 -14.47
C ASP A 136 4.22 -17.11 -15.32
N LYS A 137 4.31 -15.86 -15.79
CA LYS A 137 3.31 -15.24 -16.65
C LYS A 137 3.52 -15.73 -18.08
N ARG A 138 2.46 -16.23 -18.72
CA ARG A 138 2.48 -16.42 -20.18
C ARG A 138 2.27 -15.09 -20.93
N SER A 139 3.17 -14.82 -21.88
CA SER A 139 3.07 -13.72 -22.88
C SER A 139 1.81 -13.91 -23.76
N PRO A 140 1.13 -12.84 -24.28
CA PRO A 140 1.52 -11.42 -24.39
C PRO A 140 0.86 -10.45 -23.41
N ILE A 141 0.41 -10.90 -22.24
CA ILE A 141 -0.83 -10.34 -21.71
C ILE A 141 -0.62 -9.17 -20.74
N SER A 142 -1.47 -8.14 -20.79
CA SER A 142 -1.53 -7.09 -19.76
C SER A 142 -1.81 -7.70 -18.39
N GLY A 143 -0.97 -7.41 -17.39
CA GLY A 143 -1.19 -7.81 -16.01
C GLY A 143 -2.11 -6.84 -15.26
N THR A 144 -2.84 -5.96 -15.93
CA THR A 144 -3.62 -4.91 -15.25
C THR A 144 -5.12 -5.01 -15.54
N SER A 145 -5.93 -4.62 -14.57
CA SER A 145 -7.37 -4.44 -14.73
C SER A 145 -7.79 -3.10 -14.12
N THR A 146 -8.57 -2.33 -14.87
CA THR A 146 -9.07 -1.02 -14.44
C THR A 146 -10.56 -1.11 -14.16
N CYS A 147 -11.01 -0.54 -13.05
CA CYS A 147 -12.44 -0.42 -12.82
C CYS A 147 -13.03 0.76 -13.60
N LYS A 148 -13.99 0.49 -14.49
CA LYS A 148 -14.63 1.49 -15.35
C LYS A 148 -16.15 1.44 -15.23
N LYS A 149 -16.80 2.55 -15.57
CA LYS A 149 -18.25 2.60 -15.80
C LYS A 149 -18.50 2.49 -17.30
N VAL A 150 -19.07 1.39 -17.75
CA VAL A 150 -19.38 1.09 -19.15
C VAL A 150 -20.88 0.89 -19.28
N ASN A 151 -21.55 1.67 -20.13
CA ASN A 151 -23.00 1.61 -20.35
C ASN A 151 -23.82 1.62 -19.04
N GLY A 152 -23.43 2.48 -18.10
CA GLY A 152 -24.07 2.59 -16.79
C GLY A 152 -23.66 1.54 -15.75
N LYS A 153 -22.99 0.45 -16.15
CA LYS A 153 -22.53 -0.62 -15.26
C LYS A 153 -21.08 -0.42 -14.82
N ILE A 154 -20.78 -0.67 -13.55
CA ILE A 154 -19.42 -0.59 -13.01
C ILE A 154 -18.77 -1.97 -13.13
N ILE A 155 -17.77 -2.11 -13.99
CA ILE A 155 -17.09 -3.37 -14.33
C ILE A 155 -15.57 -3.22 -14.32
N TRP A 156 -14.87 -4.33 -14.06
CA TRP A 156 -13.43 -4.44 -14.31
C TRP A 156 -13.17 -4.67 -15.80
N THR A 157 -12.12 -4.07 -16.37
CA THR A 157 -11.67 -4.42 -17.72
C THR A 157 -11.18 -5.86 -17.78
N SER A 158 -11.27 -6.49 -18.96
CA SER A 158 -10.79 -7.88 -19.14
C SER A 158 -9.38 -8.03 -18.61
N LEU A 159 -9.16 -9.10 -17.87
CA LEU A 159 -7.87 -9.52 -17.36
C LEU A 159 -7.60 -10.88 -17.99
N ASP A 160 -6.76 -10.91 -19.02
CA ASP A 160 -6.49 -12.14 -19.75
C ASP A 160 -5.25 -12.86 -19.19
N MET A 161 -4.81 -12.56 -17.96
CA MET A 161 -3.56 -13.08 -17.40
C MET A 161 -3.70 -14.53 -16.89
N GLN A 162 -2.70 -15.37 -17.19
CA GLN A 162 -2.55 -16.72 -16.62
C GLN A 162 -1.16 -16.92 -16.03
N CYS A 163 -1.11 -17.50 -14.83
CA CYS A 163 0.10 -17.92 -14.14
C CYS A 163 0.16 -19.45 -14.12
N THR A 164 1.23 -20.04 -14.65
CA THR A 164 1.44 -21.50 -14.64
C THR A 164 2.84 -21.83 -14.11
N ASN A 165 3.03 -23.09 -13.71
CA ASN A 165 4.32 -23.63 -13.25
C ASN A 165 4.98 -24.46 -14.37
N ASP A 166 4.69 -24.15 -15.64
CA ASP A 166 5.29 -24.86 -16.76
C ASP A 166 6.72 -24.32 -16.96
N SER A 167 7.66 -24.87 -16.18
CA SER A 167 9.08 -24.91 -16.57
C SER A 167 9.28 -25.92 -17.71
#